data_AF-A0A9E1JZ01-F1
#
_entry.id   AF-A0A9E1JZ01-F1
#
_cell.length_a   1.000
_cell.length_b   1.000
_cell.length_c   1.000
_cell.angle_alpha   90.00
_cell.angle_beta   90.00
_cell.angle_gamma   90.00
#
_symmetry.space_group_name_H-M   'P 1'
#
loop_
_entity.id
_entity.type
_entity.pdbx_description
1 polymer ?
#
loop_
_entity_poly.entity_id
_entity_poly.type
_entity_poly.pdbx_seq_one_letter_code
_entity_poly.pdbx_strand_id
1 'polypeptide(L)'
;MFGFGLKSKTENVLLDHFNYPVSDMKRHIFNALVKEGKSMGQNEYSIAIFYMMMNMNILAKPDEEMDIEYKRTDSEQKEINDFIDRNGKIIGQIMHLANSPETDIREMLKEIVKKSGMAKPDNRPVDDSDIENKSESDEADSDETESDKDMDALMRVSDFYKQMVTVGMTLVPKPKEISEYQHKFMLSLQLMGCIDFIAQSNNIDQAPVMAALVIRLTDDLDELPLFGWNQKQAASVFHQLLEIESEPWAIQILISGAKAFEEMFPSEEDSETKRPLAWADIFEDEEILKQVAANVSAAL
;
A
#
# COMPACT_ATOMS: atom_id res chain seq x y z
N MET A 1 22.81 29.13 13.81
CA MET A 1 21.98 28.84 12.62
C MET A 1 21.17 27.60 12.93
N PHE A 2 19.86 27.73 13.19
CA PHE A 2 18.96 26.61 13.42
C PHE A 2 18.72 25.92 12.07
N GLY A 3 19.38 24.79 11.83
CA GLY A 3 19.16 24.01 10.61
C GLY A 3 17.77 23.40 10.65
N PHE A 4 16.91 23.77 9.70
CA PHE A 4 15.62 23.09 9.47
C PHE A 4 15.86 21.58 9.37
N GLY A 5 15.11 20.80 10.14
CA GLY A 5 15.20 19.34 10.12
C GLY A 5 14.87 18.77 8.73
N LEU A 6 15.40 17.58 8.42
CA LEU A 6 15.20 16.91 7.13
C LEU A 6 13.72 16.88 6.72
N LYS A 7 12.81 16.64 7.67
CA LYS A 7 11.37 16.70 7.49
C LYS A 7 10.89 18.01 6.84
N SER A 8 11.22 19.14 7.45
CA SER A 8 10.80 20.46 6.97
C SER A 8 11.45 20.80 5.62
N LYS A 9 12.70 20.36 5.39
CA LYS A 9 13.35 20.51 4.09
C LYS A 9 12.63 19.70 3.01
N THR A 10 12.25 18.46 3.29
CA THR A 10 11.48 17.64 2.35
C THR A 10 10.10 18.22 2.08
N GLU A 11 9.39 18.74 3.09
CA GLU A 11 8.11 19.45 2.88
C GLU A 11 8.28 20.68 1.99
N ASN A 12 9.36 21.44 2.17
CA ASN A 12 9.67 22.56 1.29
C ASN A 12 9.96 22.11 -0.13
N VAL A 13 10.71 21.02 -0.35
CA VAL A 13 10.93 20.49 -1.72
C VAL A 13 9.61 20.07 -2.37
N LEU A 14 8.71 19.42 -1.62
CA LEU A 14 7.38 19.04 -2.11
C LEU A 14 6.52 20.26 -2.45
N LEU A 15 6.58 21.32 -1.66
CA LEU A 15 5.84 22.55 -1.90
C LEU A 15 6.44 23.37 -3.05
N ASP A 16 7.75 23.61 -3.02
CA ASP A 16 8.44 24.53 -3.94
C ASP A 16 8.57 23.94 -5.35
N HIS A 17 8.82 22.64 -5.48
CA HIS A 17 9.00 22.00 -6.79
C HIS A 17 7.72 21.38 -7.33
N PHE A 18 6.96 20.70 -6.47
CA PHE A 18 5.79 19.93 -6.90
C PHE A 18 4.46 20.65 -6.64
N ASN A 19 4.46 21.76 -5.88
CA ASN A 19 3.25 22.41 -5.39
C ASN A 19 2.30 21.41 -4.70
N TYR A 20 2.89 20.46 -3.96
CA TYR A 20 2.17 19.36 -3.35
C TYR A 20 2.34 19.38 -1.83
N PRO A 21 1.42 20.01 -1.09
CA PRO A 21 1.45 19.94 0.36
C PRO A 21 1.15 18.51 0.80
N VAL A 22 1.91 18.01 1.77
CA VAL A 22 1.61 16.73 2.42
C VAL A 22 0.28 16.88 3.15
N SER A 23 -0.72 16.08 2.79
CA SER A 23 -2.02 16.07 3.46
C SER A 23 -1.92 15.42 4.84
N ASP A 24 -2.83 15.78 5.74
CA ASP A 24 -2.83 15.20 7.09
C ASP A 24 -3.09 13.69 7.07
N MET A 25 -3.95 13.22 6.14
CA MET A 25 -4.18 11.80 5.90
C MET A 25 -2.91 11.04 5.49
N LYS A 26 -1.98 11.67 4.75
CA LYS A 26 -0.74 11.04 4.27
C LYS A 26 0.49 11.44 5.10
N ARG A 27 0.30 12.17 6.21
CA ARG A 27 1.39 12.67 7.06
C ARG A 27 2.21 11.55 7.69
N HIS A 28 1.57 10.45 8.05
CA HIS A 28 2.24 9.29 8.63
C HIS A 28 3.18 8.62 7.62
N ILE A 29 2.73 8.44 6.37
CA ILE A 29 3.54 7.91 5.27
C ILE A 29 4.74 8.82 4.99
N PHE A 30 4.49 10.13 4.94
CA PHE A 30 5.54 11.13 4.77
C PHE A 30 6.59 11.10 5.90
N ASN A 31 6.15 11.04 7.15
CA ASN A 31 7.04 10.97 8.31
C ASN A 31 7.89 9.69 8.30
N ALA A 32 7.29 8.56 7.91
CA ALA A 32 7.99 7.28 7.76
C ALA A 32 9.08 7.38 6.68
N LEU A 33 8.73 7.91 5.50
CA LEU A 33 9.66 8.18 4.41
C LEU A 33 10.82 9.10 4.81
N VAL A 34 10.55 10.15 5.59
CA VAL A 34 11.60 11.06 6.08
C VAL A 34 12.52 10.37 7.09
N LYS A 35 11.95 9.60 8.02
CA LYS A 35 12.72 8.88 9.03
C LYS A 35 13.65 7.86 8.37
N GLU A 36 13.14 7.11 7.40
CA GLU A 36 13.89 6.08 6.68
C GLU A 36 14.91 6.69 5.70
N GLY A 37 14.52 7.73 4.97
CA GLY A 37 15.47 8.48 4.16
C GLY A 37 16.65 8.97 5.00
N LYS A 38 16.40 9.41 6.25
CA LYS A 38 17.48 9.81 7.17
C LYS A 38 18.41 8.65 7.55
N SER A 39 17.90 7.45 7.83
CA SER A 39 18.73 6.27 8.18
C SER A 39 19.55 5.79 6.98
N MET A 40 18.99 5.88 5.78
CA MET A 40 19.65 5.51 4.52
C MET A 40 20.59 6.59 3.97
N GLY A 41 20.77 7.71 4.68
CA GLY A 41 21.58 8.83 4.22
C GLY A 41 21.02 9.55 2.99
N GLN A 42 19.72 9.38 2.70
CA GLN A 42 19.01 10.11 1.65
C GLN A 42 18.80 11.57 2.06
N ASN A 43 18.80 12.46 1.06
CA ASN A 43 18.55 13.87 1.26
C ASN A 43 17.08 14.21 1.00
N GLU A 44 16.71 15.48 1.22
CA GLU A 44 15.34 15.98 1.09
C GLU A 44 14.76 15.75 -0.32
N TYR A 45 15.59 15.82 -1.37
CA TYR A 45 15.18 15.62 -2.75
C TYR A 45 14.85 14.16 -3.05
N SER A 46 15.69 13.22 -2.60
CA SER A 46 15.38 11.79 -2.72
C SER A 46 14.04 11.46 -2.11
N ILE A 47 13.81 11.90 -0.86
CA ILE A 47 12.58 11.59 -0.11
C ILE A 47 11.36 12.22 -0.79
N ALA A 48 11.46 13.46 -1.26
CA ALA A 48 10.38 14.14 -1.97
C ALA A 48 10.04 13.46 -3.31
N ILE A 49 11.06 13.06 -4.06
CA ILE A 49 10.88 12.31 -5.32
C ILE A 49 10.21 10.97 -5.06
N PHE A 50 10.64 10.21 -4.04
CA PHE A 50 10.00 8.95 -3.65
C PHE A 50 8.55 9.13 -3.23
N TYR A 51 8.28 10.14 -2.39
CA TYR A 51 6.92 10.47 -1.98
C TYR A 51 6.02 10.79 -3.19
N MET A 52 6.53 11.55 -4.17
CA MET A 52 5.78 11.87 -5.37
C MET A 52 5.56 10.66 -6.28
N MET A 53 6.59 9.82 -6.48
CA MET A 53 6.47 8.58 -7.26
C MET A 53 5.45 7.62 -6.67
N MET A 54 5.40 7.49 -5.35
CA MET A 54 4.38 6.69 -4.68
C MET A 54 2.97 7.24 -4.94
N ASN A 55 2.76 8.55 -4.87
CA ASN A 55 1.46 9.16 -5.16
C ASN A 55 1.06 8.98 -6.64
N MET A 56 2.00 9.11 -7.58
CA MET A 56 1.75 8.84 -9.00
C MET A 56 1.42 7.36 -9.24
N ASN A 57 2.14 6.44 -8.60
CA ASN A 57 1.93 5.00 -8.77
C ASN A 57 0.56 4.53 -8.24
N ILE A 58 0.07 5.12 -7.13
CA ILE A 58 -1.28 4.85 -6.61
C ILE A 58 -2.35 5.23 -7.65
N LEU A 59 -2.14 6.32 -8.37
CA LEU A 59 -3.08 6.79 -9.39
C LEU A 59 -2.94 6.03 -10.71
N ALA A 60 -1.76 5.45 -10.99
CA ALA A 60 -1.47 4.77 -12.24
C ALA A 60 -2.11 3.37 -12.42
N LYS A 61 -3.09 2.96 -11.57
CA LYS A 61 -3.79 1.66 -11.74
C LYS A 61 -4.34 1.47 -13.17
N PRO A 62 -4.23 0.28 -13.79
CA PRO A 62 -4.72 0.04 -15.15
C PRO A 62 -6.25 0.01 -15.20
N ASP A 63 -6.85 0.66 -16.22
CA ASP A 63 -8.30 0.59 -16.49
C ASP A 63 -8.78 -0.82 -16.88
N GLU A 64 -7.86 -1.71 -17.27
CA GLU A 64 -8.16 -3.11 -17.65
C GLU A 64 -8.47 -4.00 -16.44
N GLU A 65 -8.11 -3.58 -15.23
CA GLU A 65 -8.34 -4.29 -13.97
C GLU A 65 -9.51 -3.70 -13.16
N MET A 66 -10.13 -2.61 -13.64
CA MET A 66 -11.29 -1.99 -13.01
C MET A 66 -12.58 -2.53 -13.65
N ASP A 67 -13.54 -2.90 -12.81
CA ASP A 67 -14.88 -3.28 -13.25
C ASP A 67 -15.48 -2.21 -14.16
N ILE A 68 -16.31 -2.63 -15.12
CA ILE A 68 -16.87 -1.74 -16.17
C ILE A 68 -17.58 -0.50 -15.56
N GLU A 69 -18.09 -0.63 -14.33
CA GLU A 69 -18.78 0.40 -13.56
C GLU A 69 -17.84 1.41 -12.88
N TYR A 70 -16.60 1.03 -12.57
CA TYR A 70 -15.57 1.89 -11.95
C TYR A 70 -14.46 2.30 -12.93
N LYS A 71 -14.67 2.04 -14.22
CA LYS A 71 -13.78 2.57 -15.25
C LYS A 71 -13.76 4.08 -15.16
N ARG A 72 -12.56 4.62 -15.05
CA ARG A 72 -12.34 6.06 -15.09
C ARG A 72 -12.94 6.62 -16.35
N THR A 73 -13.57 7.78 -16.20
CA THR A 73 -13.93 8.58 -17.36
C THR A 73 -12.66 9.00 -18.10
N ASP A 74 -12.76 9.28 -19.40
CA ASP A 74 -11.65 9.81 -20.19
C ASP A 74 -11.08 11.11 -19.58
N SER A 75 -11.93 11.89 -18.88
CA SER A 75 -11.52 13.10 -18.17
C SER A 75 -10.65 12.79 -16.95
N GLU A 76 -11.06 11.85 -16.10
CA GLU A 76 -10.29 11.45 -14.91
C GLU A 76 -8.97 10.79 -15.30
N GLN A 77 -8.97 9.94 -16.33
CA GLN A 77 -7.75 9.32 -16.83
C GLN A 77 -6.80 10.38 -17.42
N LYS A 78 -7.35 11.40 -18.09
CA LYS A 78 -6.55 12.54 -18.57
C LYS A 78 -5.95 13.35 -17.41
N GLU A 79 -6.71 13.63 -16.36
CA GLU A 79 -6.20 14.34 -15.17
C GLU A 79 -5.08 13.57 -14.47
N ILE A 80 -5.20 12.25 -14.38
CA ILE A 80 -4.16 11.37 -13.84
C ILE A 80 -2.92 11.41 -14.72
N ASN A 81 -3.08 11.31 -16.04
CA ASN A 81 -1.96 11.38 -16.99
C ASN A 81 -1.26 12.74 -16.94
N ASP A 82 -2.01 13.84 -16.85
CA ASP A 82 -1.48 15.20 -16.73
C ASP A 82 -0.73 15.38 -15.41
N PHE A 83 -1.25 14.80 -14.32
CA PHE A 83 -0.57 14.77 -13.02
C PHE A 83 0.75 14.00 -13.10
N ILE A 84 0.75 12.81 -13.70
CA ILE A 84 1.95 11.96 -13.84
C ILE A 84 2.99 12.63 -14.75
N ASP A 85 2.57 13.18 -15.90
CA ASP A 85 3.48 13.86 -16.84
C ASP A 85 4.13 15.09 -16.21
N ARG A 86 3.32 15.94 -15.55
CA ARG A 86 3.81 17.15 -14.88
C ARG A 86 4.85 16.80 -13.81
N ASN A 87 4.51 15.88 -12.91
CA ASN A 87 5.40 15.52 -11.80
C ASN A 87 6.61 14.72 -12.29
N GLY A 88 6.47 13.91 -13.34
CA GLY A 88 7.59 13.23 -13.99
C GLY A 88 8.61 14.18 -14.64
N LYS A 89 8.14 15.27 -15.27
CA LYS A 89 9.02 16.34 -15.77
C LYS A 89 9.77 17.04 -14.64
N ILE A 90 9.09 17.33 -13.53
CA ILE A 90 9.71 17.96 -12.35
C ILE A 90 10.77 17.04 -11.74
N ILE A 91 10.48 15.74 -11.57
CA ILE A 91 11.48 14.73 -11.16
C ILE A 91 12.66 14.73 -12.13
N GLY A 92 12.39 14.79 -13.44
CA GLY A 92 13.37 14.96 -14.50
C GLY A 92 14.37 16.09 -14.25
N GLN A 93 13.87 17.22 -13.76
CA GLN A 93 14.66 18.43 -13.52
C GLN A 93 15.46 18.37 -12.22
N ILE A 94 14.93 17.72 -11.18
CA ILE A 94 15.53 17.76 -9.83
C ILE A 94 16.22 16.45 -9.42
N MET A 95 16.16 15.37 -10.22
CA MET A 95 16.73 14.07 -9.84
C MET A 95 18.23 14.10 -9.57
N HIS A 96 18.98 14.99 -10.24
CA HIS A 96 20.41 15.18 -10.03
C HIS A 96 20.74 15.76 -8.64
N LEU A 97 19.75 16.32 -7.95
CA LEU A 97 19.87 16.82 -6.57
C LEU A 97 19.59 15.72 -5.54
N ALA A 98 19.07 14.56 -5.96
CA ALA A 98 18.81 13.42 -5.09
C ALA A 98 20.11 12.70 -4.73
N ASN A 99 20.15 12.09 -3.54
CA ASN A 99 21.21 11.17 -3.14
C ASN A 99 20.89 9.70 -3.52
N SER A 100 20.09 9.51 -4.57
CA SER A 100 19.76 8.21 -5.17
C SER A 100 20.27 8.17 -6.61
N PRO A 101 20.62 7.00 -7.16
CA PRO A 101 21.07 6.91 -8.55
C PRO A 101 19.99 7.37 -9.54
N GLU A 102 20.35 8.24 -10.49
CA GLU A 102 19.41 8.73 -11.50
C GLU A 102 18.82 7.61 -12.37
N THR A 103 19.57 6.53 -12.58
CA THR A 103 19.12 5.34 -13.31
C THR A 103 17.88 4.73 -12.66
N ASP A 104 17.91 4.59 -11.34
CA ASP A 104 16.87 3.93 -10.56
C ASP A 104 15.61 4.79 -10.53
N ILE A 105 15.77 6.12 -10.35
CA ILE A 105 14.66 7.09 -10.43
C ILE A 105 14.00 7.04 -11.81
N ARG A 106 14.78 6.96 -12.90
CA ARG A 106 14.25 6.88 -14.27
C ARG A 106 13.55 5.57 -14.55
N GLU A 107 14.03 4.46 -14.00
CA GLU A 107 13.38 3.14 -14.16
C GLU A 107 12.02 3.12 -13.47
N MET A 108 11.95 3.53 -12.21
CA MET A 108 10.67 3.65 -11.48
C MET A 108 9.69 4.59 -12.19
N LEU A 109 10.16 5.74 -12.69
CA LEU A 109 9.32 6.68 -13.43
C LEU A 109 8.75 6.07 -14.72
N LYS A 110 9.57 5.30 -15.46
CA LYS A 110 9.13 4.63 -16.69
C LYS A 110 8.06 3.59 -16.40
N GLU A 111 8.18 2.86 -15.30
CA GLU A 111 7.17 1.89 -14.88
C GLU A 111 5.83 2.57 -14.56
N ILE A 112 5.85 3.68 -13.82
CA ILE A 112 4.65 4.47 -13.51
C ILE A 112 3.97 4.99 -14.79
N VAL A 113 4.75 5.55 -15.73
CA VAL A 113 4.24 6.02 -17.03
C VAL A 113 3.65 4.87 -17.83
N LYS A 114 4.27 3.69 -17.80
CA LYS A 114 3.73 2.49 -18.46
C LYS A 114 2.41 2.05 -17.84
N LYS A 115 2.32 2.00 -16.51
CA LYS A 115 1.10 1.62 -15.76
C LYS A 115 -0.06 2.56 -16.03
N SER A 116 0.20 3.87 -16.15
CA SER A 116 -0.82 4.88 -16.46
C SER A 116 -1.41 4.81 -17.88
N GLY A 117 -0.99 3.86 -18.72
CA GLY A 117 -1.47 3.75 -20.10
C GLY A 117 -0.91 4.82 -21.05
N MET A 118 -0.03 5.70 -20.56
CA MET A 118 0.69 6.71 -21.36
C MET A 118 1.74 6.11 -22.30
N ALA A 119 2.11 4.83 -22.11
CA ALA A 119 3.02 4.10 -22.98
C ALA A 119 2.35 3.64 -24.28
N LYS A 120 1.89 4.60 -25.11
CA LYS A 120 1.74 4.37 -26.56
C LYS A 120 2.89 5.05 -27.29
N PRO A 121 3.60 4.35 -28.20
CA PRO A 121 4.57 4.98 -29.06
C PRO A 121 3.82 5.89 -30.03
N ASP A 122 4.11 7.18 -29.96
CA ASP A 122 3.92 8.19 -31.00
C ASP A 122 2.48 8.40 -31.54
N ASN A 123 1.78 9.39 -31.00
CA ASN A 123 0.78 10.20 -31.72
C ASN A 123 0.55 11.50 -30.94
N ARG A 124 1.54 12.38 -30.94
CA ARG A 124 1.24 13.81 -30.81
C ARG A 124 0.71 14.28 -32.16
N PRO A 125 -0.33 15.13 -32.14
CA PRO A 125 -0.08 16.46 -32.66
C PRO A 125 -0.47 17.51 -31.63
N VAL A 126 0.47 18.43 -31.43
CA VAL A 126 0.21 19.78 -30.98
C VAL A 126 -0.62 20.46 -32.06
N ASP A 127 -1.79 21.01 -31.74
CA ASP A 127 -2.04 22.46 -31.63
C ASP A 127 -3.52 22.83 -31.74
N ASP A 128 -3.91 23.73 -30.83
CA ASP A 128 -4.96 24.75 -30.83
C ASP A 128 -6.43 24.53 -31.25
N SER A 129 -7.26 25.32 -30.55
CA SER A 129 -8.65 25.74 -30.81
C SER A 129 -9.75 24.68 -30.68
N ASP A 130 -10.52 24.72 -29.60
CA ASP A 130 -11.70 25.59 -29.53
C ASP A 130 -12.45 25.47 -28.20
N ILE A 131 -12.81 26.63 -27.69
CA ILE A 131 -13.81 26.85 -26.65
C ILE A 131 -15.16 26.42 -27.22
N GLU A 132 -15.92 25.56 -26.54
CA GLU A 132 -17.37 25.75 -26.45
C GLU A 132 -18.01 24.98 -25.29
N ASN A 133 -18.74 25.74 -24.48
CA ASN A 133 -19.64 25.30 -23.42
C ASN A 133 -20.63 24.23 -23.89
N LYS A 134 -20.97 23.29 -23.01
CA LYS A 134 -22.38 22.96 -22.72
C LYS A 134 -22.57 22.25 -21.39
N SER A 135 -23.57 22.76 -20.70
CA SER A 135 -24.18 22.42 -19.42
C SER A 135 -25.08 21.19 -19.47
N GLU A 136 -25.46 20.75 -18.26
CA GLU A 136 -26.60 19.85 -17.91
C GLU A 136 -26.36 18.38 -18.28
N SER A 137 -26.75 17.37 -17.51
CA SER A 137 -27.32 17.17 -16.17
C SER A 137 -27.32 15.64 -15.99
N ASP A 138 -27.52 15.16 -14.77
CA ASP A 138 -28.32 13.97 -14.43
C ASP A 138 -27.65 13.19 -13.29
N GLU A 139 -28.22 13.43 -12.11
CA GLU A 139 -28.18 12.54 -10.96
C GLU A 139 -28.69 11.17 -11.40
N ALA A 140 -27.89 10.13 -11.19
CA ALA A 140 -28.35 8.75 -11.28
C ALA A 140 -27.86 8.01 -10.05
N ASP A 141 -28.75 7.92 -9.06
CA ASP A 141 -28.78 6.90 -8.01
C ASP A 141 -28.56 5.52 -8.65
N SER A 142 -27.47 4.84 -8.32
CA SER A 142 -27.33 3.38 -8.55
C SER A 142 -27.23 2.66 -7.22
N ASP A 143 -28.18 1.75 -7.00
CA ASP A 143 -28.26 0.80 -5.89
C ASP A 143 -27.07 -0.19 -5.96
N GLU A 144 -25.89 0.22 -5.51
CA GLU A 144 -24.80 -0.73 -5.18
C GLU A 144 -25.26 -1.63 -4.03
N THR A 145 -25.24 -2.95 -4.24
CA THR A 145 -25.64 -3.92 -3.22
C THR A 145 -24.68 -3.89 -2.04
N GLU A 146 -25.21 -4.08 -0.83
CA GLU A 146 -24.43 -4.01 0.43
C GLU A 146 -23.25 -5.01 0.43
N SER A 147 -23.43 -6.17 -0.21
CA SER A 147 -22.40 -7.21 -0.35
C SER A 147 -21.19 -6.78 -1.18
N ASP A 148 -21.37 -5.91 -2.18
CA ASP A 148 -20.27 -5.46 -3.05
C ASP A 148 -19.41 -4.43 -2.30
N LYS A 149 -20.05 -3.52 -1.56
CA LYS A 149 -19.38 -2.55 -0.68
C LYS A 149 -18.56 -3.21 0.41
N ASP A 150 -19.07 -4.30 0.98
CA ASP A 150 -18.40 -5.09 2.01
C ASP A 150 -17.11 -5.73 1.50
N MET A 151 -17.17 -6.40 0.33
CA MET A 151 -15.99 -7.00 -0.29
C MET A 151 -14.95 -5.93 -0.65
N ASP A 152 -15.39 -4.80 -1.17
CA ASP A 152 -14.54 -3.67 -1.52
C ASP A 152 -13.77 -3.12 -0.31
N ALA A 153 -14.45 -2.98 0.83
CA ALA A 153 -13.82 -2.56 2.08
C ALA A 153 -12.74 -3.54 2.53
N LEU A 154 -13.04 -4.84 2.53
CA LEU A 154 -12.08 -5.89 2.93
C LEU A 154 -10.86 -5.95 2.00
N MET A 155 -11.08 -5.77 0.70
CA MET A 155 -9.99 -5.80 -0.29
C MET A 155 -9.08 -4.58 -0.19
N ARG A 156 -9.63 -3.37 -0.01
CA ARG A 156 -8.82 -2.15 0.20
C ARG A 156 -7.92 -2.26 1.43
N VAL A 157 -8.45 -2.84 2.50
CA VAL A 157 -7.74 -3.07 3.77
C VAL A 157 -6.60 -4.06 3.58
N SER A 158 -6.86 -5.15 2.87
CA SER A 158 -5.83 -6.13 2.57
C SER A 158 -4.72 -5.58 1.68
N ASP A 159 -5.06 -4.77 0.65
CA ASP A 159 -4.06 -4.07 -0.16
C ASP A 159 -3.18 -3.16 0.69
N PHE A 160 -3.80 -2.42 1.61
CA PHE A 160 -3.09 -1.51 2.50
C PHE A 160 -2.14 -2.26 3.44
N TYR A 161 -2.62 -3.34 4.06
CA TYR A 161 -1.78 -4.22 4.89
C TYR A 161 -0.63 -4.82 4.08
N LYS A 162 -0.91 -5.31 2.86
CA LYS A 162 0.11 -5.87 1.96
C LYS A 162 1.21 -4.85 1.65
N GLN A 163 0.85 -3.63 1.26
CA GLN A 163 1.81 -2.56 0.98
C GLN A 163 2.70 -2.26 2.20
N MET A 164 2.07 -2.18 3.39
CA MET A 164 2.80 -1.97 4.64
C MET A 164 3.79 -3.10 4.93
N VAL A 165 3.35 -4.36 4.84
CA VAL A 165 4.24 -5.51 5.07
C VAL A 165 5.33 -5.58 4.01
N THR A 166 5.03 -5.30 2.74
CA THR A 166 6.05 -5.30 1.68
C THR A 166 7.15 -4.28 1.96
N VAL A 167 6.79 -3.05 2.33
CA VAL A 167 7.77 -2.05 2.79
C VAL A 167 8.47 -2.55 4.06
N GLY A 168 7.70 -3.06 5.01
CA GLY A 168 8.18 -3.56 6.28
C GLY A 168 9.21 -4.68 6.19
N MET A 169 9.00 -5.67 5.32
CA MET A 169 9.90 -6.79 5.08
C MET A 169 11.21 -6.38 4.40
N THR A 170 11.23 -5.25 3.68
CA THR A 170 12.51 -4.68 3.19
C THR A 170 13.33 -4.07 4.33
N LEU A 171 12.67 -3.64 5.41
CA LEU A 171 13.29 -2.94 6.55
C LEU A 171 13.55 -3.84 7.75
N VAL A 172 12.72 -4.86 7.97
CA VAL A 172 12.79 -5.82 9.07
C VAL A 172 13.08 -7.21 8.49
N PRO A 173 14.32 -7.71 8.63
CA PRO A 173 14.66 -9.03 8.13
C PRO A 173 13.95 -10.10 8.95
N LYS A 174 13.60 -11.21 8.28
CA LYS A 174 13.00 -12.41 8.89
C LYS A 174 13.76 -12.83 10.17
N PRO A 175 13.07 -13.13 11.29
CA PRO A 175 13.70 -13.70 12.47
C PRO A 175 14.46 -14.99 12.16
N LYS A 176 15.53 -15.29 12.89
CA LYS A 176 16.37 -16.48 12.63
C LYS A 176 15.70 -17.78 13.07
N GLU A 177 14.75 -17.66 13.99
CA GLU A 177 14.08 -18.72 14.75
C GLU A 177 13.03 -19.45 13.92
N ILE A 178 12.50 -18.82 12.87
CA ILE A 178 11.41 -19.35 12.03
C ILE A 178 11.83 -19.49 10.56
N SER A 179 11.23 -20.42 9.81
CA SER A 179 11.44 -20.56 8.36
C SER A 179 10.77 -19.41 7.58
N GLU A 180 11.11 -19.27 6.29
CA GLU A 180 10.44 -18.30 5.42
C GLU A 180 8.93 -18.60 5.30
N TYR A 181 8.57 -19.88 5.22
CA TYR A 181 7.18 -20.30 5.21
C TYR A 181 6.47 -19.91 6.51
N GLN A 182 7.08 -20.17 7.67
CA GLN A 182 6.53 -19.79 8.98
C GLN A 182 6.37 -18.27 9.12
N HIS A 183 7.30 -17.49 8.58
CA HIS A 183 7.19 -16.03 8.54
C HIS A 183 5.99 -15.57 7.70
N LYS A 184 5.85 -16.09 6.48
CA LYS A 184 4.70 -15.83 5.60
C LYS A 184 3.39 -16.27 6.24
N PHE A 185 3.41 -17.39 6.96
CA PHE A 185 2.27 -17.89 7.71
C PHE A 185 1.86 -16.94 8.85
N MET A 186 2.80 -16.42 9.64
CA MET A 186 2.51 -15.40 10.65
C MET A 186 1.91 -14.13 10.02
N LEU A 187 2.45 -13.68 8.89
CA LEU A 187 1.93 -12.52 8.16
C LEU A 187 0.50 -12.77 7.64
N SER A 188 0.15 -14.02 7.28
CA SER A 188 -1.22 -14.37 6.91
C SER A 188 -2.19 -14.41 8.09
N LEU A 189 -1.75 -14.82 9.29
CA LEU A 189 -2.54 -14.67 10.52
C LEU A 189 -2.77 -13.20 10.83
N GLN A 190 -1.76 -12.35 10.72
CA GLN A 190 -1.94 -10.91 10.92
C GLN A 190 -2.91 -10.31 9.88
N LEU A 191 -2.81 -10.70 8.61
CA LEU A 191 -3.76 -10.28 7.58
C LEU A 191 -5.20 -10.70 7.94
N MET A 192 -5.40 -11.93 8.38
CA MET A 192 -6.70 -12.42 8.83
C MET A 192 -7.25 -11.56 9.97
N GLY A 193 -6.41 -11.18 10.93
CA GLY A 193 -6.79 -10.27 12.03
C GLY A 193 -7.20 -8.88 11.54
N CYS A 194 -6.51 -8.33 10.54
CA CYS A 194 -6.89 -7.05 9.92
C CYS A 194 -8.26 -7.13 9.24
N ILE A 195 -8.51 -8.20 8.47
CA ILE A 195 -9.76 -8.40 7.74
C ILE A 195 -10.92 -8.61 8.73
N ASP A 196 -10.72 -9.43 9.76
CA ASP A 196 -11.73 -9.68 10.81
C ASP A 196 -12.07 -8.41 11.60
N PHE A 197 -11.08 -7.59 11.97
CA PHE A 197 -11.31 -6.32 12.65
C PHE A 197 -12.23 -5.38 11.86
N ILE A 198 -12.00 -5.26 10.55
CA ILE A 198 -12.83 -4.44 9.67
C ILE A 198 -14.23 -5.02 9.51
N ALA A 199 -14.33 -6.34 9.36
CA ALA A 199 -15.62 -6.99 9.26
C ALA A 199 -16.47 -6.76 10.51
N GLN A 200 -15.88 -6.89 11.70
CA GLN A 200 -16.56 -6.57 12.96
C GLN A 200 -16.93 -5.08 13.05
N SER A 201 -16.04 -4.18 12.61
CA SER A 201 -16.29 -2.73 12.64
C SER A 201 -17.43 -2.30 11.72
N ASN A 202 -17.62 -3.00 10.60
CA ASN A 202 -18.63 -2.68 9.59
C ASN A 202 -19.85 -3.63 9.62
N ASN A 203 -19.93 -4.55 10.59
CA ASN A 203 -20.95 -5.61 10.67
C ASN A 203 -21.05 -6.50 9.42
N ILE A 204 -19.91 -6.79 8.79
CA ILE A 204 -19.80 -7.65 7.62
C ILE A 204 -19.87 -9.12 8.06
N ASP A 205 -20.63 -9.92 7.32
CA ASP A 205 -20.74 -11.36 7.57
C ASP A 205 -19.41 -12.11 7.39
N GLN A 206 -19.31 -13.28 8.03
CA GLN A 206 -18.11 -14.12 7.97
C GLN A 206 -17.81 -14.70 6.58
N ALA A 207 -18.83 -14.86 5.71
CA ALA A 207 -18.62 -15.42 4.37
C ALA A 207 -17.75 -14.51 3.47
N PRO A 208 -18.01 -13.20 3.36
CA PRO A 208 -17.12 -12.23 2.71
C PRO A 208 -15.68 -12.23 3.27
N VAL A 209 -15.51 -12.34 4.59
CA VAL A 209 -14.20 -12.39 5.26
C VAL A 209 -13.36 -13.57 4.75
N MET A 210 -13.96 -14.75 4.74
CA MET A 210 -13.29 -15.97 4.28
C MET A 210 -12.95 -15.90 2.79
N ALA A 211 -13.83 -15.33 1.97
CA ALA A 211 -13.58 -15.14 0.55
C ALA A 211 -12.42 -14.15 0.30
N ALA A 212 -12.41 -13.01 0.98
CA ALA A 212 -11.33 -12.02 0.90
C ALA A 212 -9.99 -12.64 1.31
N LEU A 213 -9.95 -13.42 2.40
CA LEU A 213 -8.73 -14.09 2.85
C LEU A 213 -8.22 -15.09 1.80
N VAL A 214 -9.09 -15.94 1.23
CA VAL A 214 -8.68 -16.91 0.20
C VAL A 214 -8.08 -16.22 -1.03
N ILE A 215 -8.72 -15.16 -1.53
CA ILE A 215 -8.24 -14.39 -2.68
C ILE A 215 -6.82 -13.86 -2.40
N ARG A 216 -6.59 -13.35 -1.19
CA ARG A 216 -5.32 -12.73 -0.79
C ARG A 216 -4.21 -13.71 -0.46
N LEU A 217 -4.55 -14.92 -0.01
CA LEU A 217 -3.56 -15.98 0.17
C LEU A 217 -3.05 -16.53 -1.17
N THR A 218 -3.90 -16.53 -2.20
CA THR A 218 -3.50 -16.96 -3.55
C THR A 218 -2.61 -15.94 -4.22
N ASP A 219 -2.87 -14.63 -4.08
CA ASP A 219 -2.00 -13.54 -4.58
C ASP A 219 -1.61 -13.68 -6.09
N ASP A 220 -2.25 -14.60 -6.82
CA ASP A 220 -1.92 -15.04 -8.18
C ASP A 220 -2.24 -13.95 -9.22
N LEU A 221 -2.95 -12.90 -8.81
CA LEU A 221 -3.33 -11.75 -9.64
C LEU A 221 -2.39 -10.55 -9.47
N ASP A 222 -1.44 -10.59 -8.54
CA ASP A 222 -0.57 -9.45 -8.23
C ASP A 222 0.82 -9.58 -8.87
N GLU A 223 1.36 -8.48 -9.40
CA GLU A 223 2.72 -8.43 -10.00
C GLU A 223 3.82 -8.78 -8.98
N LEU A 224 3.56 -8.60 -7.69
CA LEU A 224 4.44 -8.95 -6.56
C LEU A 224 3.63 -9.70 -5.49
N PRO A 225 3.56 -11.04 -5.57
CA PRO A 225 2.85 -11.81 -4.57
C PRO A 225 3.63 -11.79 -3.24
N LEU A 226 2.99 -11.30 -2.18
CA LEU A 226 3.52 -11.21 -0.82
C LEU A 226 3.85 -12.60 -0.27
N PHE A 227 2.94 -13.56 -0.51
CA PHE A 227 3.11 -14.93 -0.03
C PHE A 227 3.74 -15.86 -1.08
N GLY A 228 3.46 -15.62 -2.36
CA GLY A 228 4.00 -16.40 -3.48
C GLY A 228 3.54 -17.86 -3.47
N TRP A 229 2.37 -18.13 -2.90
CA TRP A 229 1.77 -19.46 -2.84
C TRP A 229 0.87 -19.69 -4.04
N ASN A 230 1.02 -20.84 -4.70
CA ASN A 230 0.03 -21.25 -5.68
C ASN A 230 -1.30 -21.61 -5.01
N GLN A 231 -2.36 -21.74 -5.79
CA GLN A 231 -3.71 -22.12 -5.33
C GLN A 231 -3.75 -23.31 -4.35
N LYS A 232 -2.95 -24.36 -4.57
CA LYS A 232 -2.92 -25.54 -3.69
C LYS A 232 -2.26 -25.22 -2.35
N GLN A 233 -1.18 -24.45 -2.37
CA GLN A 233 -0.49 -24.00 -1.17
C GLN A 233 -1.37 -23.04 -0.36
N ALA A 234 -1.98 -22.05 -1.02
CA ALA A 234 -2.89 -21.10 -0.38
C ALA A 234 -4.09 -21.80 0.28
N ALA A 235 -4.70 -22.78 -0.39
CA ALA A 235 -5.77 -23.58 0.20
C ALA A 235 -5.30 -24.37 1.44
N SER A 236 -4.10 -24.95 1.38
CA SER A 236 -3.52 -25.66 2.54
C SER A 236 -3.23 -24.71 3.70
N VAL A 237 -2.71 -23.51 3.43
CA VAL A 237 -2.49 -22.48 4.45
C VAL A 237 -3.81 -22.05 5.05
N PHE A 238 -4.80 -21.74 4.22
CA PHE A 238 -6.13 -21.35 4.67
C PHE A 238 -6.74 -22.37 5.64
N HIS A 239 -6.67 -23.66 5.31
CA HIS A 239 -7.12 -24.71 6.22
C HIS A 239 -6.34 -24.74 7.53
N GLN A 240 -5.00 -24.61 7.48
CA GLN A 240 -4.19 -24.55 8.68
C GLN A 240 -4.54 -23.34 9.54
N LEU A 241 -4.78 -22.16 8.95
CA LEU A 241 -5.18 -20.95 9.68
C LEU A 241 -6.47 -21.19 10.45
N LEU A 242 -7.50 -21.75 9.82
CA LEU A 242 -8.78 -22.05 10.46
C LEU A 242 -8.67 -23.10 11.58
N GLU A 243 -7.76 -24.08 11.44
CA GLU A 243 -7.55 -25.10 12.47
C GLU A 243 -6.92 -24.52 13.75
N ILE A 244 -6.09 -23.48 13.61
CA ILE A 244 -5.32 -22.92 14.72
C ILE A 244 -5.83 -21.56 15.21
N GLU A 245 -6.81 -20.94 14.56
CA GLU A 245 -7.25 -19.56 14.86
C GLU A 245 -7.69 -19.39 16.32
N SER A 246 -8.12 -20.48 16.97
CA SER A 246 -8.50 -20.53 18.38
C SER A 246 -7.34 -20.74 19.36
N GLU A 247 -6.13 -21.01 18.87
CA GLU A 247 -4.95 -21.24 19.71
C GLU A 247 -4.46 -19.93 20.34
N PRO A 248 -4.07 -19.91 21.63
CA PRO A 248 -3.71 -18.67 22.32
C PRO A 248 -2.56 -17.87 21.67
N TRP A 249 -1.61 -18.54 21.04
CA TRP A 249 -0.50 -17.90 20.34
C TRP A 249 -0.92 -17.35 18.97
N ALA A 250 -1.84 -18.03 18.27
CA ALA A 250 -2.39 -17.57 17.00
C ALA A 250 -3.30 -16.36 17.20
N ILE A 251 -4.11 -16.36 18.26
CA ILE A 251 -4.93 -15.21 18.69
C ILE A 251 -4.06 -13.97 18.93
N GLN A 252 -2.88 -14.11 19.54
CA GLN A 252 -1.98 -12.98 19.75
C GLN A 252 -1.45 -12.40 18.43
N ILE A 253 -1.16 -13.25 17.45
CA ILE A 253 -0.75 -12.80 16.11
C ILE A 253 -1.91 -12.12 15.39
N LEU A 254 -3.13 -12.67 15.45
CA LEU A 254 -4.35 -12.07 14.91
C LEU A 254 -4.60 -10.67 15.50
N ILE A 255 -4.56 -10.56 16.84
CA ILE A 255 -4.70 -9.29 17.55
C ILE A 255 -3.58 -8.31 17.17
N SER A 256 -2.35 -8.79 16.99
CA SER A 256 -1.24 -7.94 16.53
C SER A 256 -1.52 -7.35 15.14
N GLY A 257 -2.07 -8.15 14.21
CA GLY A 257 -2.50 -7.65 12.90
C GLY A 257 -3.59 -6.57 13.03
N ALA A 258 -4.66 -6.87 13.78
CA ALA A 258 -5.76 -5.94 14.02
C ALA A 258 -5.29 -4.62 14.64
N LYS A 259 -4.44 -4.68 15.68
CA LYS A 259 -3.87 -3.48 16.34
C LYS A 259 -2.95 -2.69 15.43
N ALA A 260 -2.12 -3.38 14.65
CA ALA A 260 -1.28 -2.70 13.68
C ALA A 260 -2.13 -1.91 12.69
N PHE A 261 -3.23 -2.49 12.23
CA PHE A 261 -4.19 -1.81 11.38
C PHE A 261 -4.91 -0.65 12.11
N GLU A 262 -5.41 -0.86 13.34
CA GLU A 262 -6.09 0.17 14.15
C GLU A 262 -5.20 1.39 14.44
N GLU A 263 -3.94 1.17 14.83
CA GLU A 263 -2.96 2.24 15.09
C GLU A 263 -2.65 3.08 13.82
N MET A 264 -3.10 2.64 12.65
CA MET A 264 -2.98 3.35 11.37
C MET A 264 -4.17 4.24 11.03
N PHE A 265 -5.33 4.09 11.70
CA PHE A 265 -6.50 4.97 11.56
C PHE A 265 -6.71 5.77 12.86
N PRO A 266 -5.86 6.78 13.12
CA PRO A 266 -5.88 7.49 14.40
C PRO A 266 -7.13 8.35 14.57
N SER A 267 -7.64 8.39 15.81
CA SER A 267 -8.36 9.54 16.33
C SER A 267 -7.39 10.74 16.50
N GLU A 268 -7.92 11.96 16.55
CA GLU A 268 -7.11 13.20 16.58
C GLU A 268 -6.14 13.33 17.77
N GLU A 269 -6.26 12.50 18.81
CA GLU A 269 -5.52 12.65 20.07
C GLU A 269 -4.18 11.87 20.16
N ASP A 270 -3.95 10.82 19.37
CA ASP A 270 -2.83 9.87 19.61
C ASP A 270 -1.63 9.99 18.64
N SER A 271 -1.19 11.22 18.34
CA SER A 271 -0.11 11.42 17.35
C SER A 271 1.33 11.19 17.86
N GLU A 272 1.56 11.22 19.17
CA GLU A 272 2.91 11.24 19.76
C GLU A 272 3.45 9.87 20.23
N THR A 273 2.61 8.85 20.36
CA THR A 273 2.97 7.50 20.85
C THR A 273 3.14 6.45 19.74
N LYS A 274 3.04 6.86 18.47
CA LYS A 274 2.95 5.98 17.30
C LYS A 274 4.19 5.10 17.10
N ARG A 275 3.95 3.80 16.97
CA ARG A 275 4.99 2.83 16.56
C ARG A 275 4.97 2.67 15.05
N PRO A 276 6.08 2.98 14.36
CA PRO A 276 6.12 3.00 12.89
C PRO A 276 6.00 1.63 12.22
N LEU A 277 6.08 0.53 12.97
CA LEU A 277 5.96 -0.85 12.49
C LEU A 277 5.27 -1.72 13.55
N ALA A 278 4.09 -1.31 14.05
CA ALA A 278 3.38 -2.06 15.09
C ALA A 278 3.09 -3.54 14.72
N TRP A 279 2.97 -3.84 13.41
CA TRP A 279 2.88 -5.22 12.91
C TRP A 279 4.16 -6.02 13.15
N ALA A 280 5.33 -5.38 13.28
CA ALA A 280 6.61 -6.05 13.45
C ALA A 280 6.88 -6.48 14.90
N ASP A 281 6.20 -5.88 15.89
CA ASP A 281 6.42 -6.13 17.31
C ASP A 281 6.25 -7.63 17.67
N ILE A 282 5.35 -8.34 16.98
CA ILE A 282 5.11 -9.78 17.21
C ILE A 282 6.32 -10.64 16.84
N PHE A 283 7.21 -10.16 15.97
CA PHE A 283 8.42 -10.86 15.57
C PHE A 283 9.58 -10.66 16.56
N GLU A 284 9.41 -9.83 17.57
CA GLU A 284 10.35 -9.71 18.70
C GLU A 284 9.97 -10.63 19.87
N ASP A 285 8.78 -11.25 19.83
CA ASP A 285 8.30 -12.16 20.88
C ASP A 285 8.86 -13.59 20.70
N GLU A 286 9.91 -13.90 21.46
CA GLU A 286 10.55 -15.22 21.42
C GLU A 286 9.61 -16.39 21.76
N GLU A 287 8.62 -16.20 22.62
CA GLU A 287 7.69 -17.29 22.99
C GLU A 287 6.75 -17.59 21.83
N ILE A 288 6.23 -16.55 21.17
CA ILE A 288 5.41 -16.70 19.97
C ILE A 288 6.20 -17.35 18.84
N LEU A 289 7.44 -16.90 18.59
CA LEU A 289 8.30 -17.52 17.56
C LEU A 289 8.55 -19.01 17.83
N LYS A 290 8.75 -19.41 19.09
CA LYS A 290 8.89 -20.83 19.47
C LYS A 290 7.60 -21.62 19.25
N GLN A 291 6.44 -21.05 19.56
CA GLN A 291 5.14 -21.70 19.32
C GLN A 291 4.89 -21.90 17.82
N VAL A 292 5.17 -20.88 17.01
CA VAL A 292 5.07 -20.98 15.55
C VAL A 292 6.02 -22.05 15.03
N ALA A 293 7.28 -22.06 15.48
CA ALA A 293 8.28 -23.05 15.05
C ALA A 293 7.89 -24.48 15.40
N ALA A 294 7.18 -24.70 16.52
CA ALA A 294 6.76 -26.01 16.99
C ALA A 294 5.48 -26.53 16.34
N ASN A 295 4.54 -25.64 15.99
CA ASN A 295 3.19 -26.03 15.56
C ASN A 295 2.94 -25.83 14.07
N VAL A 296 3.75 -25.02 13.38
CA VAL A 296 3.62 -24.77 11.94
C VAL A 296 4.75 -25.51 11.21
N SER A 297 4.41 -26.30 10.19
CA SER A 297 5.41 -27.01 9.38
C SER A 297 6.47 -26.03 8.82
N ALA A 298 7.73 -26.44 8.73
CA ALA A 298 8.79 -25.58 8.19
C ALA A 298 8.72 -25.44 6.65
N ALA A 299 7.94 -26.30 5.98
CA ALA A 299 7.73 -26.31 4.52
C ALA A 299 6.33 -26.85 4.16
N LEU A 300 5.83 -26.44 3.00
CA LEU A 300 4.72 -27.05 2.27
C LEU A 300 5.24 -28.03 1.22
#